data_AF-A0A1A8W2P4-F1
#
_entry.id   AF-A0A1A8W2P4-F1
#
_cell.length_a   1.000
_cell.length_b   1.000
_cell.length_c   1.000
_cell.angle_alpha   90.00
_cell.angle_beta   90.00
_cell.angle_gamma   90.00
#
_symmetry.space_group_name_H-M   'P 1'
#
loop_
_entity.id
_entity.type
_entity.pdbx_description
1 polymer ?
#
loop_
_entity_poly.entity_id
_entity_poly.type
_entity_poly.pdbx_seq_one_letter_code
_entity_poly.pdbx_strand_id
1 'polypeptide(L)'
;MKIKEGNWKEMRKKIFPFLKFQTSSCEEKENMNNPPCPFEGPNGNNNDAVLDIIKKIPINPFIDSNENLNKYKYGVEKKGIERYTGIQVYEEEDEKDHKKKQPFDYPFPVSKHVIFEKNKVNKSDDRININYSNISTDLYPEEGYKTPNRKKHFSSEWEILLAHNHGLYNFKSTDNNVIVNKDMYALNTENDIRNKLNLYIERINVDNPNDACKYLAIEEYKCLLTHSFHMNPDISNQKCVKWKGEGEGEGKEKREKEKEKRKGKGKEKREKRKEKKKKKKKKKKFQPYLDNKSQQ
;
A
#
# COMPACT_ATOMS: atom_id res chain seq x y z
N MET A 1 -55.81 2.52 -30.43
CA MET A 1 -55.50 1.43 -29.47
C MET A 1 -55.24 2.06 -28.11
N LYS A 2 -56.13 1.84 -27.13
CA LYS A 2 -55.97 2.28 -25.75
C LYS A 2 -55.30 1.15 -24.96
N ILE A 3 -54.15 1.43 -24.34
CA ILE A 3 -53.52 0.50 -23.38
C ILE A 3 -53.68 1.13 -22.00
N LYS A 4 -54.36 0.39 -21.12
CA LYS A 4 -54.72 0.74 -19.75
C LYS A 4 -53.50 0.66 -18.83
N GLU A 5 -53.39 1.63 -17.93
CA GLU A 5 -52.50 1.60 -16.77
C GLU A 5 -52.92 0.48 -15.80
N GLY A 6 -51.98 -0.41 -15.48
CA GLY A 6 -52.17 -1.58 -14.62
C GLY A 6 -51.26 -1.55 -13.39
N ASN A 7 -51.85 -1.16 -12.27
CA ASN A 7 -51.59 -1.50 -10.87
C ASN A 7 -50.35 -2.38 -10.52
N TRP A 8 -49.23 -1.76 -10.13
CA TRP A 8 -47.98 -2.39 -9.68
C TRP A 8 -47.92 -2.73 -8.16
N LYS A 9 -49.07 -2.84 -7.49
CA LYS A 9 -49.13 -3.08 -6.02
C LYS A 9 -49.34 -4.54 -5.59
N GLU A 10 -49.37 -5.51 -6.49
CA GLU A 10 -49.75 -6.90 -6.15
C GLU A 10 -48.72 -8.00 -6.42
N MET A 11 -47.44 -7.67 -6.62
CA MET A 11 -46.35 -8.66 -6.80
C MET A 11 -45.23 -8.55 -5.74
N ARG A 12 -45.59 -8.48 -4.45
CA ARG A 12 -44.63 -8.63 -3.33
C ARG A 12 -45.13 -9.56 -2.23
N LYS A 13 -45.72 -10.68 -2.59
CA LYS A 13 -45.89 -11.81 -1.68
C LYS A 13 -45.57 -13.10 -2.42
N LYS A 14 -44.73 -13.91 -1.78
CA LYS A 14 -44.22 -15.24 -2.19
C LYS A 14 -42.85 -15.17 -2.88
N ILE A 15 -41.81 -15.39 -2.07
CA ILE A 15 -40.69 -16.36 -2.25
C ILE A 15 -39.66 -16.02 -1.17
N PHE A 16 -39.77 -16.68 -0.02
CA PHE A 16 -38.73 -16.81 1.01
C PHE A 16 -38.96 -18.18 1.67
N PRO A 17 -38.11 -19.19 1.46
CA PRO A 17 -38.12 -20.37 2.30
C PRO A 17 -37.19 -20.15 3.50
N PHE A 18 -37.80 -20.28 4.69
CA PHE A 18 -37.18 -20.39 6.00
C PHE A 18 -36.08 -21.48 6.04
N LEU A 19 -34.86 -21.13 6.46
CA LEU A 19 -33.97 -22.05 7.16
C LEU A 19 -34.04 -21.76 8.66
N LYS A 20 -34.68 -22.66 9.41
CA LYS A 20 -34.61 -22.70 10.87
C LYS A 20 -33.28 -23.35 11.26
N PHE A 21 -32.34 -22.59 11.80
CA PHE A 21 -31.22 -23.15 12.56
C PHE A 21 -31.71 -23.45 13.98
N GLN A 22 -31.79 -24.73 14.33
CA GLN A 22 -31.88 -25.17 15.72
C GLN A 22 -30.49 -25.05 16.34
N THR A 23 -30.31 -24.10 17.26
CA THR A 23 -29.17 -24.09 18.17
C THR A 23 -29.47 -25.04 19.32
N SER A 24 -28.68 -26.10 19.43
CA SER A 24 -28.67 -27.03 20.55
C SER A 24 -28.36 -26.30 21.85
N SER A 25 -29.23 -26.50 22.84
CA SER A 25 -28.98 -26.23 24.26
C SER A 25 -27.75 -27.02 24.72
N CYS A 26 -26.71 -26.31 25.17
CA CYS A 26 -25.72 -26.86 26.09
C CYS A 26 -26.08 -26.32 27.48
N GLU A 27 -26.63 -27.20 28.33
CA GLU A 27 -26.75 -26.96 29.77
C GLU A 27 -25.35 -26.91 30.38
N GLU A 28 -24.98 -25.78 30.97
CA GLU A 28 -23.93 -25.75 31.98
C GLU A 28 -24.52 -25.20 33.28
N LYS A 29 -24.32 -25.99 34.34
CA LYS A 29 -24.94 -25.87 35.65
C LYS A 29 -24.50 -24.60 36.37
N GLU A 30 -25.44 -23.86 36.92
CA GLU A 30 -25.20 -22.75 37.83
C GLU A 30 -24.53 -23.24 39.11
N ASN A 31 -23.24 -22.90 39.30
CA ASN A 31 -22.65 -22.86 40.62
C ASN A 31 -22.84 -21.44 41.17
N MET A 32 -23.81 -21.28 42.07
CA MET A 32 -23.94 -20.12 42.95
C MET A 32 -22.70 -20.05 43.85
N ASN A 33 -21.83 -19.06 43.62
CA ASN A 33 -20.99 -18.38 44.61
C ASN A 33 -20.03 -17.40 43.90
N ASN A 34 -20.56 -16.27 43.43
CA ASN A 34 -19.77 -15.09 43.11
C ASN A 34 -20.52 -13.85 43.63
N PRO A 35 -19.82 -12.82 44.14
CA PRO A 35 -20.46 -11.65 44.75
C PRO A 35 -21.30 -10.89 43.72
N PRO A 36 -22.40 -10.21 44.13
CA PRO A 36 -23.33 -9.62 43.20
C PRO A 36 -22.66 -8.48 42.43
N CYS A 37 -22.61 -8.61 41.10
CA CYS A 37 -22.31 -7.48 40.22
C CYS A 37 -23.40 -6.41 40.42
N PRO A 38 -23.05 -5.15 40.75
CA PRO A 38 -24.05 -4.12 40.95
C PRO A 38 -24.31 -3.45 39.61
N PHE A 39 -25.22 -3.97 38.79
CA PHE A 39 -26.00 -3.16 37.85
C PHE A 39 -27.06 -4.00 37.10
N GLU A 40 -28.24 -4.16 37.68
CA GLU A 40 -29.45 -4.41 36.89
C GLU A 40 -30.35 -3.18 36.99
N GLY A 41 -30.26 -2.32 35.98
CA GLY A 41 -31.22 -1.26 35.72
C GLY A 41 -32.13 -1.64 34.54
N PRO A 42 -33.41 -1.23 34.52
CA PRO A 42 -34.36 -1.65 33.50
C PRO A 42 -34.18 -0.77 32.26
N ASN A 43 -33.33 -1.21 31.32
CA ASN A 43 -33.41 -0.99 29.87
C ASN A 43 -32.08 -1.40 29.23
N GLY A 44 -32.05 -2.57 28.60
CA GLY A 44 -30.90 -3.14 27.92
C GLY A 44 -30.56 -2.43 26.61
N ASN A 45 -29.98 -1.23 26.71
CA ASN A 45 -29.05 -0.75 25.70
C ASN A 45 -27.66 -1.22 26.13
N ASN A 46 -26.89 -1.84 25.24
CA ASN A 46 -25.58 -2.43 25.53
C ASN A 46 -24.61 -1.40 26.15
N ASN A 47 -24.58 -1.34 27.48
CA ASN A 47 -23.75 -0.40 28.25
C ASN A 47 -22.25 -0.68 28.06
N ASP A 48 -21.89 -1.88 27.57
CA ASP A 48 -20.50 -2.28 27.32
C ASP A 48 -19.85 -1.54 26.15
N ALA A 49 -20.64 -1.06 25.18
CA ALA A 49 -20.12 -0.35 24.00
C ALA A 49 -19.64 1.07 24.32
N VAL A 50 -19.94 1.60 25.50
CA VAL A 50 -19.68 2.99 25.91
C VAL A 50 -18.89 3.04 27.22
N LEU A 51 -18.20 1.95 27.57
CA LEU A 51 -17.41 1.84 28.79
C LEU A 51 -16.39 2.96 28.93
N ASP A 52 -15.82 3.44 27.82
CA ASP A 52 -14.84 4.53 27.82
C ASP A 52 -15.46 5.84 28.33
N ILE A 53 -16.72 6.15 27.97
CA ILE A 53 -17.41 7.35 28.46
C ILE A 53 -17.82 7.15 29.93
N ILE A 54 -18.36 5.98 30.27
CA ILE A 54 -18.83 5.68 31.64
C ILE A 54 -17.66 5.71 32.65
N LYS A 55 -16.52 5.12 32.28
CA LYS A 55 -15.29 5.06 33.11
C LYS A 55 -14.38 6.27 32.89
N LYS A 56 -14.79 7.24 32.05
CA LYS A 56 -14.03 8.44 31.69
C LYS A 56 -12.63 8.12 31.17
N ILE A 57 -12.46 7.09 30.36
CA ILE A 57 -11.19 6.67 29.78
C ILE A 57 -11.02 7.40 28.44
N PRO A 58 -10.09 8.36 28.33
CA PRO A 58 -9.87 9.05 27.06
C PRO A 58 -9.17 8.12 26.05
N ILE A 59 -9.74 7.99 24.85
CA ILE A 59 -9.14 7.23 23.74
C ILE A 59 -7.87 7.92 23.22
N ASN A 60 -7.84 9.24 23.28
CA ASN A 60 -6.72 10.06 22.82
C ASN A 60 -6.62 11.35 23.67
N PRO A 61 -5.47 12.06 23.65
CA PRO A 61 -5.30 13.28 24.45
C PRO A 61 -6.19 14.45 24.00
N PHE A 62 -6.75 14.42 22.78
CA PHE A 62 -7.71 15.43 22.33
C PHE A 62 -9.04 15.32 23.06
N ILE A 63 -9.55 14.09 23.23
CA ILE A 63 -10.77 13.82 24.00
C ILE A 63 -10.54 14.15 25.48
N ASP A 64 -9.37 13.79 26.03
CA ASP A 64 -8.99 14.14 27.41
C ASP A 64 -9.09 15.66 27.67
N SER A 65 -8.57 16.46 26.75
CA SER A 65 -8.62 17.93 26.84
C SER A 65 -10.00 18.52 26.55
N ASN A 66 -10.80 17.92 25.67
CA ASN A 66 -12.14 18.43 25.35
C ASN A 66 -13.14 18.12 26.46
N GLU A 67 -13.01 16.96 27.11
CA GLU A 67 -13.88 16.52 28.19
C GLU A 67 -13.33 16.84 29.59
N ASN A 68 -12.16 17.51 29.68
CA ASN A 68 -11.48 17.90 30.90
C ASN A 68 -11.23 16.73 31.87
N LEU A 69 -10.83 15.57 31.34
CA LEU A 69 -10.61 14.34 32.11
C LEU A 69 -9.25 14.33 32.83
N ASN A 70 -8.29 15.14 32.37
CA ASN A 70 -6.96 15.37 32.96
C ASN A 70 -6.18 14.07 33.26
N LYS A 71 -6.32 13.03 32.43
CA LYS A 71 -5.60 11.77 32.60
C LYS A 71 -4.25 11.75 31.89
N TYR A 72 -4.04 12.58 30.86
CA TYR A 72 -2.74 12.71 30.20
C TYR A 72 -1.87 13.75 30.91
N LYS A 73 -0.80 13.30 31.60
CA LYS A 73 0.14 14.16 32.35
C LYS A 73 0.70 15.34 31.55
N TYR A 74 0.96 15.12 30.27
CA TYR A 74 1.62 16.10 29.39
C TYR A 74 0.63 16.96 28.58
N GLY A 75 -0.68 16.79 28.78
CA GLY A 75 -1.71 17.51 28.03
C GLY A 75 -1.72 17.18 26.53
N VAL A 76 -2.29 18.09 25.72
CA VAL A 76 -2.39 17.95 24.25
C VAL A 76 -1.91 19.21 23.53
N GLU A 77 -1.06 19.04 22.54
CA GLU A 77 -0.75 20.11 21.58
C GLU A 77 -1.88 20.17 20.53
N LYS A 78 -2.63 21.27 20.51
CA LYS A 78 -3.67 21.48 19.51
C LYS A 78 -3.03 21.81 18.16
N LYS A 79 -3.34 21.02 17.13
CA LYS A 79 -2.91 21.30 15.75
C LYS A 79 -3.94 22.22 15.06
N GLY A 80 -3.47 23.09 14.15
CA GLY A 80 -4.36 23.85 13.26
C GLY A 80 -5.12 22.92 12.30
N ILE A 81 -6.24 23.40 11.74
CA ILE A 81 -7.07 22.58 10.85
C ILE A 81 -6.32 22.15 9.58
N GLU A 82 -5.36 22.98 9.16
CA GLU A 82 -4.45 22.79 8.04
C GLU A 82 -3.57 21.54 8.20
N ARG A 83 -3.34 21.08 9.44
CA ARG A 83 -2.56 19.86 9.74
C ARG A 83 -3.42 18.59 9.73
N TYR A 84 -4.75 18.70 9.85
CA TYR A 84 -5.65 17.54 9.82
C TYR A 84 -6.19 17.28 8.43
N THR A 85 -6.43 18.34 7.67
CA THR A 85 -7.07 18.25 6.36
C THR A 85 -6.61 19.38 5.47
N GLY A 86 -6.60 19.16 4.16
CA GLY A 86 -6.28 20.21 3.19
C GLY A 86 -6.10 19.66 1.79
N ILE A 87 -5.98 20.57 0.82
CA ILE A 87 -5.60 20.24 -0.54
C ILE A 87 -4.07 20.11 -0.63
N GLN A 88 -3.63 19.18 -1.47
CA GLN A 88 -2.23 19.00 -1.81
C GLN A 88 -1.71 20.20 -2.62
N VAL A 89 -0.48 20.61 -2.36
CA VAL A 89 0.20 21.65 -3.13
C VAL A 89 1.25 21.04 -4.05
N TYR A 90 1.59 21.75 -5.12
CA TYR A 90 2.78 21.44 -5.89
C TYR A 90 4.01 21.69 -5.02
N GLU A 91 4.70 20.59 -4.71
CA GLU A 91 6.01 20.62 -4.07
C GLU A 91 7.06 20.48 -5.16
N GLU A 92 7.95 21.45 -5.28
CA GLU A 92 8.88 21.51 -6.41
C GLU A 92 10.21 20.83 -6.15
N GLU A 93 10.69 20.16 -7.21
CA GLU A 93 12.08 19.72 -7.42
C GLU A 93 13.00 20.89 -7.86
N ASP A 94 12.47 21.92 -8.53
CA ASP A 94 13.24 23.03 -9.11
C ASP A 94 12.70 24.41 -8.67
N GLU A 95 13.58 25.31 -8.19
CA GLU A 95 13.19 26.63 -7.64
C GLU A 95 12.53 27.61 -8.63
N LYS A 96 12.48 27.27 -9.92
CA LYS A 96 12.02 28.15 -11.01
C LYS A 96 10.59 27.91 -11.43
N ASP A 97 9.92 26.89 -10.92
CA ASP A 97 8.56 26.62 -11.32
C ASP A 97 7.59 27.62 -10.62
N HIS A 98 6.59 28.08 -11.37
CA HIS A 98 5.69 29.15 -10.94
C HIS A 98 4.54 28.60 -10.09
N LYS A 99 4.36 27.28 -10.09
CA LYS A 99 3.29 26.58 -9.39
C LYS A 99 3.65 26.22 -7.94
N LYS A 100 4.87 26.54 -7.48
CA LYS A 100 5.32 26.28 -6.11
C LYS A 100 4.32 26.68 -5.04
N LYS A 101 4.03 25.77 -4.11
CA LYS A 101 3.09 25.99 -2.99
C LYS A 101 1.68 26.38 -3.44
N GLN A 102 1.38 26.33 -4.74
CA GLN A 102 0.02 26.53 -5.21
C GLN A 102 -0.76 25.22 -5.05
N PRO A 103 -2.05 25.28 -4.71
CA PRO A 103 -2.91 24.11 -4.67
C PRO A 103 -2.92 23.40 -6.03
N PHE A 104 -3.00 22.07 -5.98
CA PHE A 104 -3.13 21.28 -7.20
C PHE A 104 -4.36 21.70 -8.00
N ASP A 105 -4.18 21.87 -9.31
CA ASP A 105 -5.27 22.24 -10.19
C ASP A 105 -6.00 21.00 -10.67
N TYR A 106 -7.31 21.01 -10.48
CA TYR A 106 -8.21 19.95 -10.90
C TYR A 106 -9.17 20.48 -11.97
N PRO A 107 -9.66 19.60 -12.88
CA PRO A 107 -10.61 20.00 -13.93
C PRO A 107 -11.99 20.39 -13.40
N PHE A 108 -12.29 20.14 -12.11
CA PHE A 108 -13.53 20.51 -11.44
C PHE A 108 -13.25 21.41 -10.23
N PRO A 109 -14.23 22.20 -9.76
CA PRO A 109 -14.03 23.15 -8.67
C PRO A 109 -13.83 22.44 -7.33
N VAL A 110 -12.63 22.52 -6.76
CA VAL A 110 -12.32 22.04 -5.40
C VAL A 110 -12.15 23.23 -4.47
N SER A 111 -12.65 23.11 -3.23
CA SER A 111 -12.55 24.18 -2.23
C SER A 111 -11.10 24.46 -1.80
N LYS A 112 -10.49 25.50 -2.38
CA LYS A 112 -9.10 25.94 -2.11
C LYS A 112 -8.88 26.63 -0.75
N HIS A 113 -9.85 26.56 0.17
CA HIS A 113 -9.81 27.32 1.44
C HIS A 113 -8.84 26.75 2.48
N VAL A 114 -8.61 25.44 2.46
CA VAL A 114 -7.72 24.79 3.42
C VAL A 114 -6.62 24.06 2.65
N ILE A 115 -5.40 24.55 2.81
CA ILE A 115 -4.19 23.97 2.23
C ILE A 115 -3.50 23.17 3.32
N PHE A 116 -3.05 21.96 2.98
CA PHE A 116 -2.34 21.13 3.97
C PHE A 116 -0.94 21.69 4.22
N GLU A 117 -0.64 22.01 5.48
CA GLU A 117 0.69 22.51 5.87
C GLU A 117 1.52 21.42 6.53
N LYS A 118 2.62 21.04 5.87
CA LYS A 118 3.61 20.11 6.43
C LYS A 118 4.33 20.73 7.61
N ASN A 119 4.47 19.96 8.67
CA ASN A 119 5.28 20.40 9.81
C ASN A 119 6.76 20.34 9.40
N LYS A 120 7.42 21.51 9.31
CA LYS A 120 8.86 21.56 9.06
C LYS A 120 9.58 21.00 10.28
N VAL A 121 10.10 19.78 10.12
CA VAL A 121 10.90 18.86 10.97
C VAL A 121 11.51 19.33 12.33
N ASN A 122 11.57 20.61 12.69
CA ASN A 122 12.32 21.10 13.85
C ASN A 122 11.51 22.00 14.80
N LYS A 123 10.42 21.55 15.43
CA LYS A 123 9.69 22.40 16.40
C LYS A 123 9.42 21.84 17.80
N SER A 124 9.74 20.60 18.11
CA SER A 124 9.78 20.20 19.51
C SER A 124 10.92 19.22 19.75
N ASP A 125 11.92 19.68 20.50
CA ASP A 125 12.92 18.82 21.13
C ASP A 125 12.23 17.77 22.06
N ASP A 126 10.97 18.01 22.45
CA ASP A 126 10.13 17.17 23.31
C ASP A 126 9.00 16.42 22.57
N ARG A 127 9.26 15.81 21.42
CA ARG A 127 8.26 14.92 20.79
C ARG A 127 8.08 13.63 21.60
N ILE A 128 7.11 13.61 22.51
CA ILE A 128 6.82 12.45 23.39
C ILE A 128 6.41 11.21 22.59
N ASN A 129 5.57 11.37 21.56
CA ASN A 129 5.10 10.26 20.72
C ASN A 129 5.83 10.21 19.38
N ILE A 130 6.75 9.26 19.25
CA ILE A 130 7.57 8.98 18.05
C ILE A 130 7.02 7.82 17.20
N ASN A 131 5.80 7.35 17.47
CA ASN A 131 5.20 6.29 16.67
C ASN A 131 4.86 6.78 15.26
N TYR A 132 4.79 5.84 14.32
CA TYR A 132 4.47 6.13 12.92
C TYR A 132 3.16 6.93 12.77
N SER A 133 2.13 6.61 13.57
CA SER A 133 0.86 7.34 13.54
C SER A 133 1.06 8.84 13.72
N ASN A 134 1.86 9.26 14.70
CA ASN A 134 2.10 10.68 14.94
C ASN A 134 3.06 11.28 13.88
N ILE A 135 4.16 10.59 13.53
CA ILE A 135 5.17 11.10 12.58
C ILE A 135 4.57 11.31 11.20
N SER A 136 3.76 10.35 10.75
CA SER A 136 3.17 10.40 9.42
C SER A 136 2.17 11.55 9.26
N THR A 137 1.49 11.99 10.34
CA THR A 137 0.60 13.17 10.34
C THR A 137 1.30 14.49 10.02
N ASP A 138 2.61 14.59 10.27
CA ASP A 138 3.37 15.80 9.95
C ASP A 138 3.59 15.97 8.45
N LEU A 139 3.55 14.86 7.71
CA LEU A 139 3.85 14.79 6.28
C LEU A 139 2.59 14.61 5.44
N TYR A 140 1.58 13.93 5.97
CA TYR A 140 0.35 13.58 5.25
C TYR A 140 -0.86 13.70 6.18
N PRO A 141 -2.03 14.15 5.68
CA PRO A 141 -3.27 14.11 6.44
C PRO A 141 -3.72 12.65 6.67
N GLU A 142 -4.16 12.30 7.90
CA GLU A 142 -4.55 10.93 8.25
C GLU A 142 -5.74 10.42 7.41
N GLU A 143 -6.74 11.27 7.20
CA GLU A 143 -7.92 10.96 6.39
C GLU A 143 -7.68 11.13 4.88
N GLY A 144 -6.51 11.66 4.49
CA GLY A 144 -6.18 11.98 3.12
C GLY A 144 -6.41 13.44 2.72
N TYR A 145 -5.86 13.79 1.56
CA TYR A 145 -6.06 15.12 0.98
C TYR A 145 -7.52 15.30 0.57
N LYS A 146 -7.99 16.55 0.62
CA LYS A 146 -9.27 16.95 0.04
C LYS A 146 -9.19 16.79 -1.48
N THR A 147 -9.74 15.68 -1.93
CA THR A 147 -9.70 15.21 -3.31
C THR A 147 -11.09 15.28 -3.94
N PRO A 148 -11.18 15.11 -5.26
CA PRO A 148 -12.43 15.15 -6.00
C PRO A 148 -13.36 14.04 -5.51
N ASN A 149 -14.50 14.41 -4.96
CA ASN A 149 -15.53 13.44 -4.59
C ASN A 149 -16.43 13.12 -5.79
N ARG A 150 -16.55 11.81 -6.13
CA ARG A 150 -17.43 11.27 -7.18
C ARG A 150 -18.83 11.90 -7.15
N LYS A 151 -19.45 12.00 -5.97
CA LYS A 151 -20.83 12.48 -5.81
C LYS A 151 -20.97 14.01 -5.85
N LYS A 152 -19.87 14.75 -5.63
CA LYS A 152 -19.91 16.23 -5.54
C LYS A 152 -19.37 16.94 -6.77
N HIS A 153 -18.43 16.32 -7.50
CA HIS A 153 -17.67 17.00 -8.54
C HIS A 153 -17.92 16.47 -9.95
N PHE A 154 -18.59 15.32 -10.08
CA PHE A 154 -18.92 14.73 -11.36
C PHE A 154 -20.44 14.69 -11.50
N SER A 155 -20.95 15.26 -12.58
CA SER A 155 -22.39 15.26 -12.87
C SER A 155 -22.82 13.97 -13.54
N SER A 156 -21.89 13.33 -14.26
CA SER A 156 -22.16 12.17 -15.10
C SER A 156 -21.05 11.12 -14.99
N GLU A 157 -21.37 9.87 -15.31
CA GLU A 157 -20.39 8.77 -15.22
C GLU A 157 -19.31 8.84 -16.30
N TRP A 158 -19.62 9.42 -17.46
CA TRP A 158 -18.64 9.57 -18.54
C TRP A 158 -17.55 10.58 -18.18
N GLU A 159 -17.87 11.63 -17.40
CA GLU A 159 -16.85 12.58 -16.90
C GLU A 159 -15.83 11.89 -16.00
N ILE A 160 -16.29 10.94 -15.17
CA ILE A 160 -15.43 10.14 -14.30
C ILE A 160 -14.51 9.26 -15.14
N LEU A 161 -15.07 8.56 -16.14
CA LEU A 161 -14.30 7.71 -17.05
C LEU A 161 -13.28 8.50 -17.86
N LEU A 162 -13.66 9.69 -18.33
CA LEU A 162 -12.77 10.58 -19.07
C LEU A 162 -11.63 11.09 -18.16
N ALA A 163 -11.96 11.56 -16.96
CA ALA A 163 -10.96 12.00 -15.98
C ALA A 163 -10.00 10.86 -15.61
N HIS A 164 -10.51 9.63 -15.49
CA HIS A 164 -9.68 8.45 -15.26
C HIS A 164 -8.76 8.13 -16.44
N ASN A 165 -9.28 8.16 -17.66
CA ASN A 165 -8.48 7.90 -18.86
C ASN A 165 -7.33 8.91 -19.02
N HIS A 166 -7.54 10.16 -18.59
CA HIS A 166 -6.51 11.20 -18.58
C HIS A 166 -5.64 11.21 -17.32
N GLY A 167 -5.82 10.28 -16.38
CA GLY A 167 -5.04 10.22 -15.14
C GLY A 167 -5.33 11.35 -14.15
N LEU A 168 -6.46 12.06 -14.30
CA LEU A 168 -6.89 13.16 -13.44
C LEU A 168 -7.76 12.68 -12.26
N TYR A 169 -8.26 11.45 -12.32
CA TYR A 169 -9.06 10.83 -11.27
C TYR A 169 -8.83 9.32 -11.20
N ASN A 170 -8.45 8.80 -10.05
CA ASN A 170 -8.34 7.35 -9.85
C ASN A 170 -9.62 6.82 -9.20
N PHE A 171 -10.17 5.73 -9.74
CA PHE A 171 -11.29 5.05 -9.07
C PHE A 171 -10.81 4.56 -7.70
N LYS A 172 -11.62 4.80 -6.66
CA LYS A 172 -11.42 4.10 -5.39
C LYS A 172 -11.54 2.61 -5.67
N SER A 173 -10.50 1.82 -5.40
CA SER A 173 -10.59 0.36 -5.41
C SER A 173 -11.58 -0.06 -4.32
N THR A 174 -12.84 -0.28 -4.69
CA THR A 174 -13.81 -0.95 -3.82
C THR A 174 -13.58 -2.43 -3.98
N ASP A 175 -12.54 -2.95 -3.33
CA ASP A 175 -12.33 -4.40 -3.26
C ASP A 175 -13.39 -5.00 -2.35
N ASN A 176 -14.47 -5.41 -3.00
CA ASN A 176 -15.71 -5.95 -2.46
C ASN A 176 -15.57 -7.31 -1.76
N ASN A 177 -14.47 -7.70 -1.11
CA ASN A 177 -14.46 -9.03 -0.45
C ASN A 177 -13.58 -9.26 0.79
N VAL A 178 -12.77 -8.33 1.28
CA VAL A 178 -12.09 -8.54 2.58
C VAL A 178 -11.95 -7.21 3.32
N ILE A 179 -12.37 -7.21 4.58
CA ILE A 179 -12.33 -6.13 5.56
C ILE A 179 -10.93 -5.47 5.57
N VAL A 180 -10.77 -4.33 4.89
CA VAL A 180 -10.54 -2.99 5.47
C VAL A 180 -10.97 -1.94 4.45
N ASN A 181 -12.08 -1.24 4.73
CA ASN A 181 -12.45 0.02 4.08
C ASN A 181 -11.45 1.11 4.49
N LYS A 182 -10.31 1.18 3.82
CA LYS A 182 -9.50 2.41 3.85
C LYS A 182 -9.40 2.95 2.44
N ASP A 183 -10.05 4.09 2.26
CA ASP A 183 -10.00 4.89 1.05
C ASP A 183 -8.58 4.90 0.50
N MET A 184 -8.43 4.74 -0.83
CA MET A 184 -7.17 4.89 -1.57
C MET A 184 -6.42 6.21 -1.31
N TYR A 185 -6.98 7.09 -0.49
CA TYR A 185 -6.50 8.41 -0.16
C TYR A 185 -6.18 8.57 1.33
N ALA A 186 -6.53 7.61 2.20
CA ALA A 186 -6.25 7.68 3.63
C ALA A 186 -4.88 7.09 3.97
N LEU A 187 -4.29 7.55 5.07
CA LEU A 187 -2.92 7.21 5.43
C LEU A 187 -2.85 5.75 5.86
N ASN A 188 -1.89 4.99 5.29
CA ASN A 188 -1.71 3.60 5.71
C ASN A 188 -1.34 3.59 7.20
N THR A 189 -1.96 2.72 7.99
CA THR A 189 -1.46 2.50 9.36
C THR A 189 -0.17 1.69 9.31
N GLU A 190 0.59 1.70 10.40
CA GLU A 190 1.79 0.87 10.51
C GLU A 190 1.48 -0.62 10.30
N ASN A 191 0.34 -1.09 10.81
CA ASN A 191 -0.10 -2.47 10.62
C ASN A 191 -0.44 -2.75 9.15
N ASP A 192 -1.09 -1.81 8.45
CA ASP A 192 -1.39 -1.94 7.03
C ASP A 192 -0.10 -2.04 6.20
N ILE A 193 0.90 -1.23 6.53
CA ILE A 193 2.22 -1.26 5.87
C ILE A 193 2.88 -2.62 6.05
N ARG A 194 2.93 -3.12 7.30
CA ARG A 194 3.52 -4.44 7.61
C ARG A 194 2.80 -5.57 6.87
N ASN A 195 1.46 -5.56 6.87
CA ASN A 195 0.66 -6.59 6.19
C ASN A 195 0.87 -6.55 4.67
N LYS A 196 0.81 -5.37 4.05
CA LYS A 196 1.06 -5.20 2.61
C LYS A 196 2.48 -5.63 2.22
N LEU A 197 3.46 -5.32 3.06
CA LEU A 197 4.86 -5.71 2.86
C LEU A 197 5.04 -7.23 2.97
N ASN A 198 4.46 -7.87 3.98
CA ASN A 198 4.55 -9.32 4.15
C ASN A 198 3.95 -10.06 2.96
N LEU A 199 2.78 -9.63 2.48
CA LEU A 199 2.15 -10.18 1.26
C LEU A 199 3.00 -10.00 0.00
N TYR A 200 3.83 -8.96 -0.06
CA TYR A 200 4.76 -8.74 -1.16
C TYR A 200 6.00 -9.63 -1.05
N ILE A 201 6.56 -9.76 0.16
CA ILE A 201 7.69 -10.65 0.46
C ILE A 201 7.34 -12.09 0.13
N GLU A 202 6.14 -12.56 0.51
CA GLU A 202 5.65 -13.90 0.19
C GLU A 202 5.62 -14.14 -1.32
N ARG A 203 5.05 -13.21 -2.10
CA ARG A 203 4.98 -13.30 -3.56
C ARG A 203 6.37 -13.32 -4.21
N ILE A 204 7.27 -12.42 -3.82
CA ILE A 204 8.65 -12.38 -4.36
C ILE A 204 9.41 -13.66 -4.06
N ASN A 205 9.28 -14.20 -2.84
CA ASN A 205 9.99 -15.41 -2.46
C ASN A 205 9.50 -16.64 -3.24
N VAL A 206 8.23 -16.66 -3.63
CA VAL A 206 7.66 -17.69 -4.53
C VAL A 206 8.16 -17.51 -5.96
N ASP A 207 8.17 -16.28 -6.48
CA ASP A 207 8.54 -16.01 -7.88
C ASP A 207 10.03 -16.24 -8.15
N ASN A 208 10.92 -15.75 -7.27
CA ASN A 208 12.38 -15.81 -7.46
C ASN A 208 13.14 -16.00 -6.14
N PRO A 209 13.18 -17.21 -5.57
CA PRO A 209 13.78 -17.45 -4.24
C PRO A 209 15.29 -17.13 -4.17
N ASN A 210 16.01 -17.28 -5.29
CA ASN A 210 17.46 -17.16 -5.39
C ASN A 210 17.96 -15.83 -5.99
N ASP A 211 17.08 -14.85 -6.21
CA ASP A 211 17.54 -13.55 -6.71
C ASP A 211 18.15 -12.72 -5.58
N ALA A 212 19.40 -12.27 -5.77
CA ALA A 212 20.04 -11.36 -4.82
C ALA A 212 19.38 -9.97 -4.81
N CYS A 213 18.71 -9.55 -5.90
CA CYS A 213 18.05 -8.24 -5.97
C CYS A 213 16.71 -8.21 -5.21
N LYS A 214 16.24 -9.35 -4.67
CA LYS A 214 14.92 -9.44 -4.03
C LYS A 214 14.77 -8.50 -2.84
N TYR A 215 15.82 -8.33 -2.03
CA TYR A 215 15.78 -7.46 -0.86
C TYR A 215 15.76 -5.98 -1.24
N LEU A 216 16.38 -5.60 -2.36
CA LEU A 216 16.32 -4.25 -2.89
C LEU A 216 14.88 -3.92 -3.34
N ALA A 217 14.21 -4.86 -4.02
CA ALA A 217 12.80 -4.70 -4.38
C ALA A 217 11.88 -4.61 -3.15
N ILE A 218 12.17 -5.39 -2.10
CA ILE A 218 11.43 -5.34 -0.82
C ILE A 218 11.61 -3.97 -0.14
N GLU A 219 12.83 -3.43 -0.08
CA GLU A 219 13.09 -2.11 0.52
C GLU A 219 12.53 -0.96 -0.33
N GLU A 220 12.54 -1.07 -1.66
CA GLU A 220 11.84 -0.13 -2.55
C GLU A 220 10.34 -0.10 -2.20
N TYR A 221 9.70 -1.26 -2.16
CA TYR A 221 8.27 -1.35 -1.86
C TYR A 221 7.92 -0.86 -0.45
N LYS A 222 8.75 -1.19 0.54
CA LYS A 222 8.64 -0.68 1.90
C LYS A 222 8.76 0.85 1.94
N CYS A 223 9.73 1.42 1.22
CA CYS A 223 9.92 2.86 1.10
C CYS A 223 8.69 3.54 0.47
N LEU A 224 8.13 2.95 -0.58
CA LEU A 224 6.92 3.46 -1.22
C LEU A 224 5.73 3.47 -0.24
N LEU A 225 5.55 2.38 0.51
CA LEU A 225 4.46 2.25 1.49
C LEU A 225 4.58 3.25 2.65
N THR A 226 5.78 3.45 3.20
CA THR A 226 6.01 4.37 4.32
C THR A 226 5.85 5.83 3.92
N HIS A 227 6.18 6.15 2.66
CA HIS A 227 5.98 7.47 2.07
C HIS A 227 4.61 7.63 1.38
N SER A 228 3.65 6.74 1.62
CA SER A 228 2.27 6.89 1.12
C SER A 228 2.19 7.16 -0.39
N PHE A 229 2.85 6.32 -1.19
CA PHE A 229 2.86 6.44 -2.66
C PHE A 229 1.46 6.50 -3.29
N HIS A 230 0.45 5.94 -2.60
CA HIS A 230 -0.94 5.98 -3.03
C HIS A 230 -1.57 7.38 -2.96
N MET A 231 -1.05 8.27 -2.12
CA MET A 231 -1.47 9.67 -2.04
C MET A 231 -0.63 10.61 -2.89
N ASN A 232 0.68 10.40 -2.90
CA ASN A 232 1.62 11.30 -3.56
C ASN A 232 2.72 10.49 -4.27
N PRO A 233 2.42 9.92 -5.45
CA PRO A 233 3.33 9.02 -6.13
C PRO A 233 4.66 9.68 -6.51
N ASP A 234 4.63 10.94 -6.92
CA ASP A 234 5.82 11.66 -7.42
C ASP A 234 6.88 11.81 -6.33
N ILE A 235 6.48 12.32 -5.16
CA ILE A 235 7.41 12.52 -4.03
C ILE A 235 7.88 11.18 -3.46
N SER A 236 7.00 10.19 -3.38
CA SER A 236 7.39 8.86 -2.91
C SER A 236 8.38 8.21 -3.86
N ASN A 237 8.17 8.33 -5.17
CA ASN A 237 9.10 7.85 -6.18
C ASN A 237 10.46 8.54 -6.05
N GLN A 238 10.52 9.87 -5.94
CA GLN A 238 11.78 10.61 -5.76
C GLN A 238 12.60 10.08 -4.57
N LYS A 239 11.94 9.79 -3.44
CA LYS A 239 12.61 9.28 -2.23
C LYS A 239 13.07 7.83 -2.36
N CYS A 240 12.37 7.04 -3.15
CA CYS A 240 12.57 5.59 -3.23
C CYS A 240 13.35 5.13 -4.48
N VAL A 241 13.52 6.00 -5.49
CA VAL A 241 14.26 5.72 -6.75
C VAL A 241 15.69 5.23 -6.51
N LYS A 242 16.33 5.60 -5.39
CA LYS A 242 17.67 5.11 -5.03
C LYS A 242 17.75 3.57 -5.01
N TRP A 243 16.73 2.90 -4.47
CA TRP A 243 16.69 1.44 -4.36
C TRP A 243 16.50 0.78 -5.72
N LYS A 244 15.71 1.42 -6.59
CA LYS A 244 15.54 1.01 -7.98
C LYS A 244 16.84 1.15 -8.77
N GLY A 245 17.55 2.26 -8.59
CA GLY A 245 18.86 2.50 -9.21
C GLY A 245 19.92 1.47 -8.80
N GLU A 246 19.97 1.12 -7.51
CA GLU A 246 20.85 0.07 -6.98
C GLU A 246 20.50 -1.32 -7.57
N GLY A 247 19.22 -1.68 -7.61
CA GLY A 247 18.77 -2.94 -8.20
C GLY A 247 19.07 -3.06 -9.70
N GLU A 248 18.87 -1.99 -10.46
CA GLU A 248 19.23 -1.93 -11.87
C GLU A 248 20.75 -1.95 -12.10
N GLY A 249 21.53 -1.31 -11.21
CA GLY A 249 22.99 -1.32 -11.22
C GLY A 249 23.55 -2.72 -10.99
N GLU A 250 23.11 -3.41 -9.94
CA GLU A 250 23.49 -4.79 -9.67
C GLU A 250 23.04 -5.76 -10.78
N GLY A 251 21.84 -5.53 -11.34
CA GLY A 251 21.33 -6.28 -12.48
C GLY A 251 22.20 -6.12 -13.73
N LYS A 252 22.71 -4.91 -14.00
CA LYS A 252 23.67 -4.65 -15.09
C LYS A 252 24.99 -5.38 -14.83
N GLU A 253 25.53 -5.29 -13.63
CA GLU A 253 26.79 -5.95 -13.27
C GLU A 253 26.69 -7.48 -13.37
N LYS A 254 25.57 -8.08 -12.92
CA LYS A 254 25.29 -9.52 -13.10
C LYS A 254 25.20 -9.90 -14.57
N ARG A 255 24.49 -9.11 -15.40
CA ARG A 255 24.39 -9.34 -16.85
C ARG A 255 25.76 -9.22 -17.52
N GLU A 256 26.62 -8.32 -17.07
CA GLU A 256 27.99 -8.20 -17.57
C GLU A 256 28.88 -9.38 -17.18
N LYS A 257 28.87 -9.79 -15.90
CA LYS A 257 29.57 -11.00 -15.43
C LYS A 257 29.09 -12.26 -16.17
N GLU A 258 27.80 -12.36 -16.48
CA GLU A 258 27.28 -13.49 -17.26
C GLU A 258 27.72 -13.43 -18.73
N LYS A 259 27.73 -12.23 -19.35
CA LYS A 259 28.28 -12.03 -20.70
C LYS A 259 29.76 -12.41 -20.75
N GLU A 260 30.56 -12.07 -19.74
CA GLU A 260 31.96 -12.47 -19.64
C GLU A 260 32.14 -13.98 -19.49
N LYS A 261 31.37 -14.63 -18.61
CA LYS A 261 31.35 -16.10 -18.48
C LYS A 261 30.99 -16.78 -19.81
N ARG A 262 30.01 -16.25 -20.55
CA ARG A 262 29.65 -16.75 -21.90
C ARG A 262 30.78 -16.55 -22.91
N LYS A 263 31.47 -15.40 -22.89
CA LYS A 263 32.67 -15.14 -23.72
C LYS A 263 33.81 -16.11 -23.39
N GLY A 264 34.06 -16.40 -22.11
CA GLY A 264 35.05 -17.37 -21.64
C GLY A 264 34.78 -18.79 -22.15
N LYS A 265 33.55 -19.29 -21.99
CA LYS A 265 33.11 -20.59 -22.55
C LYS A 265 33.21 -20.63 -24.07
N GLY A 266 32.98 -19.49 -24.74
CA GLY A 266 33.17 -19.34 -26.20
C GLY A 266 34.63 -19.48 -26.63
N LYS A 267 35.56 -18.85 -25.89
CA LYS A 267 37.02 -18.97 -26.12
C LYS A 267 37.50 -20.41 -25.91
N GLU A 268 37.07 -21.06 -24.83
CA GLU A 268 37.41 -22.45 -24.51
C GLU A 268 36.92 -23.43 -25.60
N LYS A 269 35.68 -23.27 -26.09
CA LYS A 269 35.16 -24.05 -27.23
C LYS A 269 35.99 -23.81 -28.50
N ARG A 270 36.50 -22.60 -28.72
CA ARG A 270 37.31 -22.24 -29.89
C ARG A 270 38.71 -22.85 -29.81
N GLU A 271 39.31 -22.92 -28.63
CA GLU A 271 40.59 -23.60 -28.39
C GLU A 271 40.48 -25.11 -28.54
N LYS A 272 39.45 -25.75 -27.96
CA LYS A 272 39.17 -27.18 -28.16
C LYS A 272 39.00 -27.53 -29.65
N ARG A 273 38.39 -26.64 -30.45
CA ARG A 273 38.30 -26.79 -31.92
C ARG A 273 39.65 -26.67 -32.61
N LYS A 274 40.52 -25.72 -32.21
CA LYS A 274 41.88 -25.57 -32.75
C LYS A 274 42.75 -26.79 -32.44
N GLU A 275 42.64 -27.32 -31.23
CA GLU A 275 43.38 -28.52 -30.81
C GLU A 275 42.93 -29.77 -31.58
N LYS A 276 41.61 -29.97 -31.75
CA LYS A 276 41.08 -31.03 -32.63
C LYS A 276 41.56 -30.89 -34.08
N LYS A 277 41.63 -29.67 -34.62
CA LYS A 277 42.19 -29.42 -35.97
C LYS A 277 43.69 -29.75 -36.05
N LYS A 278 44.49 -29.40 -35.04
CA LYS A 278 45.92 -29.77 -34.96
C LYS A 278 46.11 -31.29 -34.90
N LYS A 279 45.33 -32.00 -34.08
CA LYS A 279 45.36 -33.47 -34.00
C LYS A 279 44.95 -34.13 -35.33
N LYS A 280 43.92 -33.63 -36.02
CA LYS A 280 43.55 -34.10 -37.38
C LYS A 280 44.63 -33.85 -38.43
N LYS A 281 45.30 -32.68 -38.40
CA LYS A 281 46.42 -32.38 -39.29
C LYS A 281 47.65 -33.28 -39.01
N LYS A 282 47.93 -33.59 -37.74
CA LYS A 282 48.99 -34.56 -37.38
C LYS A 282 48.66 -35.96 -37.87
N LYS A 283 47.43 -36.47 -37.69
CA LYS A 283 47.01 -37.76 -38.25
C LYS A 283 47.16 -37.83 -39.78
N LYS A 284 46.69 -36.81 -40.52
CA LYS A 284 46.87 -36.74 -41.98
C LYS A 284 48.33 -36.68 -42.43
N LYS A 285 49.25 -36.10 -41.63
CA LYS A 285 50.69 -36.09 -41.94
C LYS A 285 51.39 -37.42 -41.66
N PHE A 286 50.84 -38.27 -40.79
CA PHE A 286 51.39 -39.59 -40.46
C PHE A 286 50.77 -40.74 -41.27
N GLN A 287 49.65 -40.50 -41.96
CA GLN A 287 49.01 -41.48 -42.84
C GLN A 287 49.93 -42.03 -43.96
N PRO A 288 50.73 -41.22 -44.69
CA PRO A 288 51.57 -41.76 -45.77
C PRO A 288 52.79 -42.58 -45.31
N TYR A 289 53.05 -42.67 -44.00
CA TYR A 289 54.18 -43.46 -43.46
C TYR A 289 53.78 -44.83 -42.93
N LEU A 290 52.48 -45.11 -42.79
CA LEU A 290 51.99 -46.43 -42.35
C LEU A 290 51.59 -47.33 -43.52
N ASP A 291 51.13 -46.76 -44.63
CA ASP A 291 50.76 -47.55 -45.82
C ASP A 291 51.99 -48.09 -46.59
N ASN A 292 53.19 -47.59 -46.31
CA ASN A 292 54.46 -48.06 -46.91
C ASN A 292 55.21 -49.11 -46.07
N LYS A 293 54.68 -49.53 -44.91
CA LYS A 293 55.31 -50.55 -44.06
C LYS A 293 54.66 -51.94 -44.16
N SER A 294 53.64 -52.10 -44.98
CA SER A 294 52.92 -53.36 -45.21
C SER A 294 53.29 -54.05 -46.54
N GLN A 295 54.42 -53.69 -47.17
CA GLN A 295 54.92 -54.30 -48.42
C GLN A 295 56.41 -54.72 -48.36
N GLN A 296 56.91 -55.13 -47.19
CA GLN A 296 58.18 -55.85 -47.08
C GLN A 296 58.00 -57.12 -46.28
#